data_AF-A0A315XWI2-F1
#
_entry.id   AF-A0A315XWI2-F1
#
_cell.length_a   1.000
_cell.length_b   1.000
_cell.length_c   1.000
_cell.angle_alpha   90.00
_cell.angle_beta   90.00
_cell.angle_gamma   90.00
#
_symmetry.space_group_name_H-M   'P 1'
#
loop_
_entity.id
_entity.type
_entity.pdbx_description
1 polymer ?
#
loop_
_entity_poly.entity_id
_entity_poly.type
_entity_poly.pdbx_seq_one_letter_code
_entity_poly.pdbx_strand_id
1 'polypeptide(L)' 'MEKFVSYDKMSKKEKKKIDSSKRGSWNGVDPATKVVETDKKRYKRKPKHPENFDE' A
#
# COMPACT_ATOMS: atom_id res chain seq x y z
N MET A 1 -27.40 -12.36 -12.18
CA MET A 1 -26.11 -11.80 -11.73
C MET A 1 -25.59 -10.92 -12.84
N GLU A 2 -25.26 -9.67 -12.55
CA GLU A 2 -24.56 -8.83 -13.53
C GLU A 2 -23.21 -9.47 -13.85
N LYS A 3 -22.87 -9.55 -15.14
CA LYS A 3 -21.58 -10.10 -15.56
C LYS A 3 -20.48 -9.18 -15.05
N PHE A 4 -19.49 -9.75 -14.37
CA PHE A 4 -18.33 -8.98 -13.96
C PHE A 4 -17.60 -8.44 -15.20
N VAL A 5 -17.46 -7.11 -15.26
CA VAL A 5 -16.67 -6.42 -16.27
C VAL A 5 -15.41 -5.90 -15.61
N SER A 6 -14.26 -6.32 -16.12
CA SER A 6 -12.98 -5.79 -15.63
C SER A 6 -12.87 -4.29 -15.92
N TYR A 7 -12.18 -3.55 -15.04
CA TYR A 7 -12.04 -2.10 -15.15
C TYR A 7 -11.62 -1.68 -16.56
N ASP A 8 -10.62 -2.33 -17.16
CA ASP A 8 -10.12 -1.97 -18.49
C ASP A 8 -11.16 -2.05 -19.60
N LYS A 9 -12.09 -3.00 -19.49
CA LYS A 9 -13.16 -3.24 -20.47
C LYS A 9 -14.40 -2.37 -20.24
N MET A 10 -14.42 -1.60 -19.16
CA MET A 10 -15.54 -0.76 -18.77
C MET A 10 -15.60 0.51 -19.63
N SER A 11 -16.80 1.08 -19.80
CA SER A 11 -16.97 2.32 -20.55
C SER A 11 -16.25 3.49 -19.87
N LYS A 12 -15.87 4.51 -20.64
CA LYS A 12 -15.20 5.71 -20.09
C LYS A 12 -16.02 6.40 -18.99
N LYS A 13 -17.36 6.36 -19.09
CA LYS A 13 -18.26 7.00 -18.12
C LYS A 13 -18.25 6.28 -16.77
N GLU A 14 -18.31 4.96 -16.78
CA GLU A 14 -18.32 4.15 -15.56
C GLU A 14 -16.94 4.16 -14.87
N LYS A 15 -15.84 4.10 -15.64
CA LYS A 15 -14.48 4.31 -15.11
C LYS A 15 -14.39 5.62 -14.34
N LYS A 16 -14.86 6.72 -14.93
CA LYS A 16 -14.88 8.05 -14.29
C LYS A 16 -15.67 8.05 -12.98
N LYS A 17 -16.81 7.35 -12.92
CA LYS A 17 -17.61 7.23 -11.69
C LYS A 17 -16.79 6.52 -10.60
N ILE A 18 -16.22 5.36 -10.90
CA ILE A 18 -15.38 4.60 -9.97
C ILE A 18 -14.18 5.42 -9.50
N ASP A 19 -13.47 6.07 -10.42
CA ASP A 19 -12.30 6.88 -10.10
C ASP A 19 -12.67 8.07 -9.21
N SER A 20 -13.79 8.74 -9.50
CA SER A 20 -14.29 9.83 -8.66
C SER A 20 -14.61 9.39 -7.24
N SER A 21 -15.17 8.18 -7.07
CA SER A 21 -15.45 7.62 -5.75
C SER A 21 -14.19 7.21 -4.99
N LYS A 22 -13.14 6.74 -5.70
CA LYS A 22 -11.86 6.38 -5.09
C LYS A 22 -10.99 7.60 -4.76
N ARG A 23 -11.16 8.69 -5.51
CA ARG A 23 -10.39 9.92 -5.39
C ARG A 23 -10.58 10.54 -4.00
N GLY A 24 -9.48 10.95 -3.36
CA GLY A 24 -9.49 11.50 -2.00
C GLY A 24 -9.37 10.45 -0.89
N SER A 25 -9.49 9.16 -1.22
CA SER A 25 -9.08 8.07 -0.35
C SER A 25 -7.75 7.49 -0.85
N TRP A 26 -6.95 6.94 0.06
CA TRP A 26 -5.80 6.14 -0.31
C TRP A 26 -6.15 4.65 -0.53
N ASN A 27 -7.40 4.35 -0.90
CA ASN A 27 -7.90 2.99 -1.10
C ASN A 27 -7.66 2.06 0.11
N GLY A 28 -7.90 2.57 1.32
CA GLY A 28 -7.72 1.82 2.57
C GLY A 28 -6.26 1.75 3.07
N VAL A 29 -5.34 2.44 2.40
CA VAL A 29 -3.97 2.62 2.90
C VAL A 29 -3.91 3.92 3.70
N ASP A 30 -3.40 3.87 4.92
CA ASP A 30 -3.02 5.08 5.64
C ASP A 30 -1.55 5.42 5.32
N PRO A 31 -1.28 6.51 4.59
CA PRO A 31 0.07 6.89 4.20
C PRO A 31 0.96 7.24 5.39
N ALA A 32 0.38 7.65 6.53
CA ALA A 32 1.14 8.00 7.72
C ALA A 32 1.69 6.76 8.43
N THR A 33 0.97 5.63 8.35
CA THR A 33 1.37 4.37 8.98
C THR A 33 2.12 3.44 8.03
N LYS A 34 2.17 3.76 6.72
CA LYS A 34 2.97 3.03 5.73
C LYS A 34 4.46 3.22 6.00
N VAL A 35 4.99 2.44 6.93
CA VAL A 35 6.42 2.24 7.11
C VAL A 35 6.94 1.54 5.87
N VAL A 36 7.65 2.27 5.02
CA VAL A 36 8.34 1.68 3.87
C VAL A 36 9.47 0.81 4.41
N GLU A 37 9.37 -0.51 4.27
CA GLU A 37 10.42 -1.46 4.69
C GLU A 37 11.76 -1.18 3.98
N THR A 38 11.71 -0.54 2.81
CA THR A 38 12.89 -0.25 1.99
C THR A 38 13.75 0.89 2.50
N ASP A 39 13.44 1.47 3.66
CA ASP A 39 14.26 2.51 4.26
C ASP A 39 15.55 1.87 4.83
N LYS A 40 16.44 1.46 3.92
CA LYS A 40 17.80 0.95 4.21
C LYS A 40 18.61 1.92 5.08
N LYS A 41 18.18 3.18 5.16
CA LYS A 41 18.75 4.25 5.97
C LYS A 41 18.12 4.38 7.36
N ARG A 42 17.09 3.60 7.69
CA ARG A 42 16.51 3.60 9.03
C ARG A 42 17.59 3.12 10.00
N TYR A 43 18.13 4.07 10.77
CA TYR A 43 19.18 3.83 11.75
C TYR A 43 18.69 2.78 12.76
N LYS A 44 19.27 1.58 12.70
CA LYS A 44 19.08 0.53 13.69
C LYS A 44 20.32 0.51 14.58
N ARG A 45 20.16 0.88 15.86
CA ARG A 45 21.24 0.70 16.85
C ARG A 45 21.46 -0.80 17.05
N LYS A 46 22.72 -1.23 17.12
CA LYS A 46 23.03 -2.59 17.57
C LYS A 46 22.50 -2.76 19.01
N PRO A 47 21.82 -3.88 19.33
CA PRO A 47 21.40 -4.15 20.69
C PRO A 47 22.63 -4.22 21.60
N LYS A 48 22.54 -3.67 22.81
CA LYS A 48 23.63 -3.69 23.80
C LYS A 48 23.97 -5.12 24.26
N HIS A 49 22.98 -6.01 24.23
CA HIS A 49 23.09 -7.42 24.57
C HIS A 49 22.47 -8.22 23.41
N PRO A 50 23.24 -8.63 22.41
CA PRO A 50 22.75 -9.56 21.39
C PRO A 50 22.50 -10.93 22.03
N GLU A 51 21.37 -11.58 21.69
CA GLU A 51 21.04 -12.92 22.22
C GLU A 51 22.02 -14.00 21.75
N ASN A 52 22.62 -13.81 20.56
CA ASN A 52 23.63 -14.71 20.01
C ASN A 52 24.91 -13.91 19.77
N PHE A 53 25.98 -14.24 20.51
CA PHE A 53 27.34 -13.93 20.09
C PHE A 53 27.69 -14.96 19.01
N ASP A 54 28.17 -14.48 17.86
CA ASP A 54 28.37 -15.20 16.61
C ASP A 54 28.81 -16.68 16.76
N GLU A 55 28.18 -17.58 15.98
CA GLU A 55 28.73 -18.89 15.61
C GLU A 55 29.62 -18.72 14.35
#